data_AF-A0A1V4QP91-F1
#
_entry.id   AF-A0A1V4QP91-F1
#
_cell.length_a   1.000
_cell.length_b   1.000
_cell.length_c   1.000
_cell.angle_alpha   90.00
_cell.angle_beta   90.00
_cell.angle_gamma   90.00
#
_symmetry.space_group_name_H-M   'P 1'
#
loop_
_entity.id
_entity.type
_entity.pdbx_description
1 polymer ?
#
loop_
_entity_poly.entity_id
_entity_poly.type
_entity_poly.pdbx_seq_one_letter_code
_entity_poly.pdbx_strand_id
1 'polypeptide(L)' 'MTKKDKLLVLLGILGFFLLNYPLLQIFNRDFFLLGVPMLTWYLFGIWILAVAGLRAFGRYLTVKEQTVQSFYKE' A
#
# COMPACT_ATOMS: atom_id res chain seq x y z
N MET A 1 -19.40 1.77 7.20
CA MET A 1 -18.00 1.61 6.76
C MET A 1 -17.52 2.96 6.24
N THR A 2 -16.54 3.59 6.89
CA THR A 2 -16.06 4.90 6.42
C THR A 2 -15.20 4.71 5.15
N LYS A 3 -15.09 5.74 4.30
CA LYS A 3 -14.24 5.68 3.08
C LYS A 3 -12.80 5.27 3.39
N LYS A 4 -12.35 5.57 4.62
CA LYS A 4 -11.04 5.28 5.18
C LYS A 4 -10.84 3.79 5.45
N ASP A 5 -11.78 3.16 6.13
CA ASP A 5 -11.76 1.70 6.38
C ASP A 5 -11.75 0.94 5.06
N LYS A 6 -12.50 1.43 4.07
CA LYS A 6 -12.55 0.82 2.74
C LYS A 6 -11.20 0.89 2.01
N LEU A 7 -10.43 1.96 2.18
CA LEU A 7 -9.08 2.08 1.60
C LEU A 7 -8.09 1.12 2.25
N LEU A 8 -8.12 0.99 3.58
CA LEU A 8 -7.26 0.04 4.29
C LEU A 8 -7.58 -1.40 3.91
N VAL A 9 -8.87 -1.74 3.85
CA VAL A 9 -9.33 -3.07 3.40
C VAL A 9 -8.92 -3.31 1.95
N LEU A 10 -9.09 -2.32 1.07
CA LEU A 10 -8.65 -2.45 -0.33
C LEU A 10 -7.14 -2.64 -0.44
N LEU A 11 -6.34 -1.89 0.32
CA LEU A 11 -4.88 -2.02 0.34
C LEU A 11 -4.45 -3.41 0.84
N GLY A 12 -5.12 -3.93 1.86
CA GLY A 12 -4.88 -5.27 2.40
C GLY A 12 -5.27 -6.38 1.43
N ILE A 13 -6.47 -6.30 0.82
CA ILE A 13 -6.92 -7.27 -0.19
C ILE A 13 -6.00 -7.21 -1.41
N LEU A 14 -5.62 -6.02 -1.86
CA LEU A 14 -4.70 -5.81 -2.97
C LEU A 14 -3.33 -6.43 -2.66
N GLY A 15 -2.77 -6.16 -1.49
CA GLY A 15 -1.52 -6.77 -1.04
C GLY A 15 -1.61 -8.29 -0.96
N PHE A 16 -2.68 -8.84 -0.41
CA PHE A 16 -2.92 -10.28 -0.33
C PHE A 16 -3.05 -10.93 -1.71
N PHE A 17 -3.73 -10.26 -2.64
CA PHE A 17 -3.89 -10.72 -4.01
C PHE A 17 -2.54 -10.69 -4.75
N LEU A 18 -1.79 -9.59 -4.67
CA LEU A 18 -0.48 -9.47 -5.33
C LEU A 18 0.56 -10.44 -4.76
N LEU A 19 0.53 -10.72 -3.46
CA LEU A 19 1.43 -11.68 -2.81
C LEU A 19 0.94 -13.13 -2.91
N ASN A 20 -0.10 -13.41 -3.69
CA ASN A 20 -0.59 -14.77 -3.87
C ASN A 20 0.38 -15.58 -4.74
N TYR A 21 0.57 -16.86 -4.42
CA TYR A 21 1.53 -17.74 -5.08
C TYR A 21 1.46 -17.77 -6.62
N PRO A 22 0.28 -17.82 -7.27
CA PRO A 22 0.17 -17.80 -8.72
C PRO A 22 0.73 -16.52 -9.36
N LEU A 23 0.54 -15.36 -8.73
CA LEU A 23 1.09 -14.10 -9.21
C LEU A 23 2.60 -14.04 -8.98
N LEU A 24 3.06 -14.49 -7.82
CA LEU A 24 4.50 -14.62 -7.53
C LEU A 24 5.19 -15.52 -8.56
N GLN A 25 4.57 -16.63 -8.95
CA GLN A 25 5.12 -17.56 -9.94
C GLN A 25 5.31 -16.92 -11.33
N ILE A 26 4.49 -15.94 -11.72
CA ILE A 26 4.65 -15.23 -12.99
C ILE A 26 5.95 -14.42 -13.02
N PHE A 27 6.31 -13.80 -11.88
CA PHE A 27 7.54 -13.01 -11.71
C PHE A 27 8.74 -13.84 -11.26
N ASN A 28 8.52 -15.06 -10.76
CA ASN A 28 9.56 -16.01 -10.39
C ASN A 28 10.11 -16.73 -11.63
N ARG A 29 10.72 -15.96 -12.53
CA ARG A 29 11.49 -16.48 -13.66
C ARG A 29 12.96 -16.14 -13.45
N ASP A 30 13.85 -16.85 -14.14
CA ASP A 30 15.30 -16.60 -14.18
C ASP A 30 15.64 -15.31 -14.95
N PHE A 31 14.89 -14.24 -14.68
CA PHE A 31 15.13 -12.92 -15.20
C PHE A 31 15.80 -12.10 -14.10
N PHE A 32 17.06 -11.74 -14.34
CA PHE A 32 17.87 -10.97 -13.43
C PHE A 32 18.00 -9.53 -13.93
N LEU A 33 17.57 -8.58 -13.11
CA LEU A 33 17.79 -7.15 -13.30
C LEU A 33 18.91 -6.71 -12.38
N LEU A 34 20.02 -6.24 -12.96
CA LEU A 34 21.22 -5.82 -12.20
C LEU A 34 21.78 -6.93 -11.28
N GLY A 35 21.66 -8.19 -11.68
CA GLY A 35 22.09 -9.35 -10.87
C GLY A 35 21.11 -9.74 -9.75
N VAL A 36 19.97 -9.05 -9.63
CA VAL A 36 18.92 -9.34 -8.65
C VAL A 36 17.71 -9.97 -9.36
N PRO A 37 17.12 -11.04 -8.81
CA PRO A 37 15.92 -11.65 -9.39
C PRO A 37 14.76 -10.65 -9.52
N MET A 38 14.00 -10.74 -10.62
CA MET A 38 12.80 -9.94 -10.85
C MET A 38 11.79 -10.05 -9.69
N LEU A 39 11.69 -11.23 -9.08
CA LEU A 39 10.84 -11.48 -7.92
C LEU A 39 11.16 -10.54 -6.74
N THR A 40 12.44 -10.25 -6.50
CA THR A 40 12.86 -9.33 -5.44
C THR A 40 12.36 -7.92 -5.71
N TRP A 41 12.52 -7.41 -6.94
CA TRP A 41 11.99 -6.11 -7.35
C TRP A 41 10.48 -6.03 -7.18
N TYR A 42 9.77 -7.09 -7.52
CA TYR A 42 8.32 -7.19 -7.35
C TYR A 42 7.91 -7.08 -5.87
N LEU A 43 8.53 -7.86 -4.98
CA LEU A 43 8.24 -7.85 -3.55
C LEU A 43 8.52 -6.47 -2.92
N PHE A 44 9.67 -5.87 -3.23
CA PHE A 44 10.00 -4.54 -2.74
C PHE A 44 9.07 -3.47 -3.31
N GLY A 45 8.64 -3.59 -4.57
CA GLY A 45 7.67 -2.68 -5.17
C GLY A 45 6.32 -2.70 -4.44
N ILE A 46 5.80 -3.89 -4.13
CA ILE A 46 4.56 -4.03 -3.34
C ILE A 46 4.73 -3.43 -1.95
N TRP A 47 5.87 -3.69 -1.31
CA TRP A 47 6.16 -3.16 0.02
C TRP A 47 6.19 -1.63 0.04
N ILE A 48 6.87 -1.00 -0.93
CA ILE A 48 6.89 0.46 -1.08
C ILE A 48 5.49 1.01 -1.32
N LEU A 49 4.69 0.38 -2.18
CA LEU A 49 3.30 0.77 -2.42
C LEU A 49 2.45 0.70 -1.14
N ALA A 50 2.63 -0.34 -0.32
CA ALA A 50 1.94 -0.48 0.95
C ALA A 50 2.32 0.65 1.93
N VAL A 51 3.62 0.93 2.09
CA VAL A 51 4.10 2.02 2.96
C VAL A 51 3.62 3.39 2.45
N ALA A 52 3.67 3.63 1.15
CA ALA A 52 3.18 4.86 0.54
C ALA A 52 1.67 5.03 0.73
N GLY A 53 0.89 3.96 0.57
CA GLY A 53 -0.54 3.93 0.81
C GLY A 53 -0.89 4.25 2.27
N LEU A 54 -0.18 3.65 3.22
CA LEU A 54 -0.32 3.94 4.65
C LEU A 54 0.05 5.39 4.99
N ARG A 55 1.14 5.92 4.40
CA ARG A 55 1.56 7.31 4.61
C ARG A 55 0.54 8.30 4.05
N ALA A 56 -0.01 8.03 2.87
CA ALA A 56 -1.08 8.84 2.29
C ALA A 56 -2.33 8.80 3.19
N PHE A 57 -2.71 7.61 3.66
CA PHE A 57 -3.80 7.40 4.59
C PHE A 57 -3.64 8.21 5.89
N GLY A 58 -2.47 8.15 6.52
CA GLY A 58 -2.17 8.92 7.74
C GLY A 58 -2.36 10.42 7.55
N ARG A 59 -1.91 10.97 6.41
CA ARG A 59 -2.12 12.40 6.07
C ARG A 59 -3.60 12.76 5.95
N TYR A 60 -4.45 11.87 5.42
CA TYR A 60 -5.90 12.11 5.38
C TYR A 60 -6.58 12.07 6.76
N LEU A 61 -5.96 11.48 7.78
CA LEU A 61 -6.48 11.54 9.15
C LEU A 61 -6.11 12.87 9.80
N THR A 62 -4.84 13.24 9.75
CA THR A 62 -4.32 14.47 10.38
C THR A 62 -5.01 15.73 9.86
N VAL A 63 -5.23 15.84 8.54
CA VAL A 63 -5.91 17.01 7.95
C VAL A 63 -7.36 17.13 8.42
N LYS A 64 -8.08 16.00 8.52
CA LYS A 64 -9.49 16.02 8.95
C LYS A 64 -9.61 16.43 10.43
N GLU A 65 -8.71 15.96 11.29
CA GLU A 65 -8.73 16.32 12.71
C GLU A 65 -8.40 17.79 12.95
N GLN A 66 -7.45 18.37 12.20
CA GLN A 66 -7.15 19.81 12.29
C GLN A 66 -8.33 20.69 11.88
N THR A 67 -9.02 20.38 10.78
CA THR A 67 -10.18 21.17 10.33
C THR A 67 -11.34 21.12 11.33
N VAL A 68 -11.58 19.98 11.98
CA VAL A 68 -12.66 19.86 12.98
C VAL A 68 -12.30 20.61 14.27
N GLN A 69 -11.05 20.56 14.72
CA GLN A 69 -10.58 21.29 15.90
C GLN A 69 -10.54 22.80 15.69
N SER A 70 -10.21 23.28 14.48
CA SER A 70 -10.27 24.72 14.18
C SER A 70 -11.70 25.25 14.19
N PHE A 71 -12.67 24.46 13.72
CA PHE A 71 -14.09 24.83 13.71
C PHE A 71 -14.71 24.88 15.12
N TYR A 72 -14.22 24.09 16.07
CA TYR A 72 -14.72 24.12 17.46
C TYR A 72 -14.04 25.19 18.33
N LYS A 73 -12.95 25.79 17.85
CA LYS A 73 -12.20 26.85 18.54
C LYS A 73 -12.64 28.27 18.16
N GLU A 74 -13.61 28.41 17.26
CA GLU A 74 -14.24 29.66 16.83
C GLU A 74 -15.67 29.74 17.41
#